data_AF-A0A7S0FBH2-F1
#
_entry.id   AF-A0A7S0FBH2-F1
#
_cell.length_a   1.000
_cell.length_b   1.000
_cell.length_c   1.000
_cell.angle_alpha   90.00
_cell.angle_beta   90.00
_cell.angle_gamma   90.00
#
_symmetry.space_group_name_H-M   'P 1'
#
loop_
_entity.id
_entity.type
_entity.pdbx_description
1 polymer ?
#
loop_
_entity_poly.entity_id
_entity_poly.type
_entity_poly.pdbx_seq_one_letter_code
_entity_poly.pdbx_strand_id
1 'polypeptide(L)'
;VKEVNIDMKNHDDKQTGLKSAEPEDSATIASILGEAETATFTLESATSASASASANGNAASLQDQNEQQQREEEEASTTKLLLVLSYGFDPDLAHQAVDAIDDKSDVTAAYNWILDNSNTMDTGGPVVPKMDCPHISEGIPCIKDLISRIKQKNIFEGGRQIRCTYFQDEEKKEDNTTSGTTVRRKKGKSKCNTVLDPETGNIMCPDNEGENWMCLNCLVIRCSRYVNGHGLSHFEENNGHCLAVSLADLSVWCYKCERYILSDSLKPILKLLEEQKFKEDTNNSQS
;
A
#
# COMPACT_ATOMS: atom_id res chain seq x y z
N VAL A 1 46.74 -19.45 15.91
CA VAL A 1 47.10 -18.01 15.88
C VAL A 1 47.21 -17.56 14.43
N LYS A 2 46.11 -17.02 13.90
CA LYS A 2 46.05 -16.04 12.81
C LYS A 2 44.61 -15.56 12.77
N GLU A 3 44.47 -14.26 12.96
CA GLU A 3 43.27 -13.53 13.32
C GLU A 3 42.28 -13.49 12.16
N VAL A 4 41.00 -13.69 12.47
CA VAL A 4 39.86 -13.45 11.57
C VAL A 4 39.38 -12.04 11.86
N ASN A 5 39.55 -11.13 10.90
CA ASN A 5 38.93 -9.82 10.93
C ASN A 5 37.52 -9.96 10.34
N ILE A 6 36.50 -9.94 11.19
CA ILE A 6 35.09 -9.92 10.81
C ILE A 6 34.72 -8.45 10.65
N ASP A 7 34.50 -8.01 9.40
CA ASP A 7 33.93 -6.71 9.13
C ASP A 7 32.41 -6.81 9.31
N MET A 8 31.97 -6.34 10.47
CA MET A 8 30.57 -6.31 10.92
C MET A 8 29.93 -5.08 10.29
N LYS A 9 29.29 -5.24 9.12
CA LYS A 9 28.33 -4.25 8.65
C LYS A 9 27.01 -4.48 9.37
N ASN A 10 26.82 -3.69 10.44
CA ASN A 10 25.56 -3.53 11.13
C ASN A 10 24.47 -3.16 10.11
N HIS A 11 23.50 -4.06 9.93
CA HIS A 11 22.22 -3.70 9.35
C HIS A 11 21.35 -3.32 10.55
N ASP A 12 21.03 -2.03 10.65
CA ASP A 12 20.16 -1.52 11.71
C ASP A 12 18.78 -2.19 11.61
N ASP A 13 18.48 -3.02 12.61
CA ASP A 13 17.14 -3.39 13.00
C ASP A 13 16.39 -2.11 13.44
N LYS A 14 15.55 -1.55 12.57
CA LYS A 14 14.48 -0.65 13.01
C LYS A 14 13.15 -1.39 13.00
N GLN A 15 12.99 -2.12 14.10
CA GLN A 15 11.73 -2.45 14.73
C GLN A 15 10.76 -1.26 14.61
N THR A 16 9.63 -1.50 13.95
CA THR A 16 8.49 -0.58 13.88
C THR A 16 7.87 -0.47 15.28
N GLY A 17 8.46 0.41 16.09
CA GLY A 17 7.79 0.93 17.27
C GLY A 17 6.66 1.84 16.81
N LEU A 18 5.42 1.39 16.98
CA LEU A 18 4.29 2.28 17.22
C LEU A 18 4.71 3.18 18.40
N LYS A 19 5.26 4.36 18.12
CA LYS A 19 5.42 5.38 19.14
C LYS A 19 4.01 5.82 19.50
N SER A 20 3.64 5.58 20.74
CA SER A 20 2.53 6.26 21.39
C SER A 20 2.76 7.76 21.20
N ALA A 21 1.74 8.47 20.74
CA ALA A 21 1.79 9.92 20.63
C ALA A 21 2.28 10.52 21.96
N GLU A 22 3.37 11.27 21.91
CA GLU A 22 3.83 12.04 23.07
C GLU A 22 2.81 13.17 23.32
N PRO A 23 2.63 13.62 24.58
CA PRO A 23 1.60 14.60 24.92
C PRO A 23 1.76 15.96 24.22
N GLU A 24 2.91 16.23 23.59
CA GLU A 24 3.18 17.46 22.84
C GLU A 24 2.56 17.43 21.42
N ASP A 25 2.47 16.26 20.77
CA ASP A 25 1.82 16.09 19.47
C ASP A 25 0.28 16.25 19.56
N SER A 26 -0.28 15.87 20.72
CA SER A 26 -1.71 16.02 20.99
C SER A 26 -2.15 17.47 21.09
N ALA A 27 -1.27 18.39 21.51
CA ALA A 27 -1.59 19.82 21.63
C ALA A 27 -1.62 20.50 20.25
N THR A 28 -0.70 20.12 19.36
CA THR A 28 -0.63 20.63 17.98
C THR A 28 -1.80 20.12 17.14
N ILE A 29 -2.13 18.82 17.25
CA ILE A 29 -3.31 18.24 16.60
C ILE A 29 -4.61 18.85 17.15
N ALA A 30 -4.71 19.11 18.46
CA ALA A 30 -5.86 19.79 19.04
C ALA A 30 -5.99 21.25 18.60
N SER A 31 -4.88 21.94 18.32
CA SER A 31 -4.90 23.30 17.76
C SER A 31 -5.46 23.30 16.33
N ILE A 32 -5.05 22.34 15.50
CA ILE A 32 -5.54 22.19 14.12
C ILE A 32 -7.02 21.77 14.09
N LEU A 33 -7.44 20.87 15.00
CA LEU A 33 -8.85 20.45 15.13
C LEU A 33 -9.74 21.54 15.74
N GLY A 34 -9.21 22.37 16.65
CA GLY A 34 -9.94 23.48 17.27
C GLY A 34 -10.31 24.59 16.31
N GLU A 35 -9.51 24.81 15.27
CA GLU A 35 -9.82 25.75 14.18
C GLU A 35 -10.96 25.23 13.29
N ALA A 36 -11.02 23.92 13.03
CA ALA A 36 -12.06 23.29 12.21
C ALA A 36 -13.44 23.16 12.90
N GLU A 37 -13.49 22.92 14.22
CA GLU A 37 -14.77 22.82 14.94
C GLU A 37 -15.51 24.16 15.04
N THR A 38 -14.79 25.29 15.03
CA THR A 38 -15.43 26.62 15.03
C THR A 38 -16.05 27.00 13.69
N ALA A 39 -15.59 26.41 12.59
CA ALA A 39 -16.13 26.67 11.24
C ALA A 39 -17.44 25.92 10.96
N THR A 40 -17.66 24.76 11.59
CA THR A 40 -18.83 23.91 11.33
C THR A 40 -20.10 24.36 12.06
N PHE A 41 -20.00 25.14 13.15
CA PHE A 41 -21.16 25.54 13.96
C PHE A 41 -21.88 26.82 13.49
N THR A 42 -21.29 27.63 12.59
CA THR A 42 -21.88 28.93 12.19
C THR A 42 -22.85 28.86 11.01
N LEU A 43 -23.10 27.69 10.41
CA LEU A 43 -23.91 27.60 9.17
C LEU A 43 -25.42 27.39 9.35
N GLU A 44 -25.98 27.30 10.55
CA GLU A 44 -27.40 26.91 10.75
C GLU A 44 -28.38 28.01 11.23
N SER A 45 -28.08 29.31 11.16
CA SER A 45 -29.02 30.34 11.70
C SER A 45 -29.16 31.67 10.93
N ALA A 46 -29.15 31.66 9.60
CA ALA A 46 -29.52 32.85 8.81
C ALA A 46 -30.63 32.58 7.79
N THR A 47 -31.88 32.47 8.26
CA THR A 47 -33.05 32.72 7.41
C THR A 47 -33.97 33.76 8.04
N SER A 48 -34.39 34.71 7.20
CA SER A 48 -35.45 35.73 7.37
C SER A 48 -35.17 36.97 8.24
N ALA A 49 -34.93 38.11 7.58
CA ALA A 49 -35.79 39.30 7.66
C ALA A 49 -35.26 40.43 6.75
N SER A 50 -36.08 40.86 5.78
CA SER A 50 -35.86 42.06 4.98
C SER A 50 -36.52 43.27 5.65
N ALA A 51 -35.78 44.36 5.85
CA ALA A 51 -36.33 45.71 5.99
C ALA A 51 -35.26 46.79 5.73
N SER A 52 -35.45 47.50 4.61
CA SER A 52 -35.01 48.86 4.25
C SER A 52 -33.98 49.62 5.10
N ALA A 53 -32.87 50.04 4.49
CA ALA A 53 -32.44 51.45 4.42
C ALA A 53 -31.21 51.61 3.50
N SER A 54 -31.24 52.64 2.65
CA SER A 54 -30.14 53.05 1.78
C SER A 54 -28.91 53.51 2.57
N ALA A 55 -27.79 52.82 2.42
CA ALA A 55 -26.41 53.33 2.36
C ALA A 55 -25.45 52.13 2.18
N ASN A 56 -24.27 52.37 1.60
CA ASN A 56 -23.08 51.51 1.58
C ASN A 56 -22.97 50.41 0.49
N GLY A 57 -22.58 50.83 -0.72
CA GLY A 57 -21.91 49.94 -1.69
C GLY A 57 -20.57 49.36 -1.20
N ASN A 58 -20.02 49.86 -0.08
CA ASN A 58 -18.79 49.33 0.53
C ASN A 58 -19.01 48.12 1.46
N ALA A 59 -20.23 47.90 1.98
CA ALA A 59 -20.48 46.82 2.95
C ALA A 59 -20.60 45.45 2.27
N ALA A 60 -21.24 45.39 1.08
CA ALA A 60 -21.32 44.17 0.28
C ALA A 60 -19.93 43.69 -0.19
N SER A 61 -19.07 44.62 -0.62
CA SER A 61 -17.70 44.31 -1.06
C SER A 61 -16.80 43.76 0.06
N LEU A 62 -17.04 44.13 1.32
CA LEU A 62 -16.28 43.62 2.47
C LEU A 62 -16.77 42.24 2.91
N GLN A 63 -18.08 41.98 2.81
CA GLN A 63 -18.63 40.64 3.06
C GLN A 63 -18.12 39.63 2.01
N ASP A 64 -18.15 39.98 0.73
CA ASP A 64 -17.64 39.13 -0.35
C ASP A 64 -16.15 38.81 -0.18
N GLN A 65 -15.35 39.79 0.26
CA GLN A 65 -13.92 39.60 0.55
C GLN A 65 -13.67 38.70 1.75
N ASN A 66 -14.41 38.87 2.85
CA ASN A 66 -14.29 38.01 4.03
C ASN A 66 -14.70 36.57 3.72
N GLU A 67 -15.78 36.36 2.98
CA GLU A 67 -16.22 35.02 2.59
C GLU A 67 -15.22 34.33 1.67
N GLN A 68 -14.59 35.07 0.76
CA GLN A 68 -13.56 34.52 -0.12
C GLN A 68 -12.29 34.16 0.64
N GLN A 69 -11.90 35.00 1.61
CA GLN A 69 -10.75 34.73 2.47
C GLN A 69 -10.99 33.52 3.39
N GLN A 70 -12.21 33.38 3.93
CA GLN A 70 -12.60 32.21 4.72
C GLN A 70 -12.58 30.92 3.91
N ARG A 71 -13.09 30.94 2.66
CA ARG A 71 -13.03 29.77 1.77
C ARG A 71 -11.60 29.34 1.46
N GLU A 72 -10.74 30.31 1.15
CA GLU A 72 -9.32 30.03 0.86
C GLU A 72 -8.59 29.44 2.09
N GLU A 73 -8.93 29.90 3.29
CA GLU A 73 -8.37 29.40 4.55
C GLU A 73 -8.91 27.99 4.91
N GLU A 74 -10.18 27.70 4.62
CA GLU A 74 -10.77 26.36 4.76
C GLU A 74 -10.14 25.36 3.77
N GLU A 75 -9.94 25.77 2.51
CA GLU A 75 -9.27 24.98 1.48
C GLU A 75 -7.81 24.70 1.87
N ALA A 76 -7.07 25.72 2.34
CA ALA A 76 -5.71 25.58 2.85
C ALA A 76 -5.63 24.61 4.04
N SER A 77 -6.58 24.71 4.97
CA SER A 77 -6.67 23.84 6.14
C SER A 77 -6.94 22.38 5.75
N THR A 78 -7.81 22.17 4.75
CA THR A 78 -8.11 20.84 4.22
C THR A 78 -6.86 20.21 3.58
N THR A 79 -6.12 20.97 2.77
CA THR A 79 -4.88 20.51 2.15
C THR A 79 -3.82 20.14 3.19
N LYS A 80 -3.62 20.99 4.21
CA LYS A 80 -2.69 20.72 5.33
C LYS A 80 -3.06 19.42 6.04
N LEU A 81 -4.33 19.24 6.37
CA LEU A 81 -4.82 18.03 7.04
C LEU A 81 -4.57 16.78 6.20
N LEU A 82 -4.77 16.87 4.88
CA LEU A 82 -4.53 15.75 3.99
C LEU A 82 -3.03 15.38 3.93
N LEU A 83 -2.13 16.37 3.82
CA LEU A 83 -0.68 16.15 3.83
C LEU A 83 -0.19 15.49 5.13
N VAL A 84 -0.71 15.92 6.28
CA VAL A 84 -0.32 15.34 7.58
C VAL A 84 -0.93 13.95 7.76
N LEU A 85 -2.25 13.82 7.64
CA LEU A 85 -2.94 12.58 8.01
C LEU A 85 -2.82 11.49 6.96
N SER A 86 -2.80 11.85 5.69
CA SER A 86 -2.87 10.89 4.58
C SER A 86 -1.53 10.64 3.91
N TYR A 87 -0.65 11.66 3.87
CA TYR A 87 0.71 11.53 3.33
C TYR A 87 1.78 11.38 4.43
N GLY A 88 1.42 11.63 5.71
CA GLY A 88 2.33 11.42 6.84
C GLY A 88 3.43 12.48 6.99
N PHE A 89 3.24 13.67 6.40
CA PHE A 89 4.22 14.75 6.55
C PHE A 89 4.14 15.44 7.91
N ASP A 90 5.27 16.03 8.30
CA ASP A 90 5.36 16.89 9.46
C ASP A 90 4.40 18.11 9.32
N PRO A 91 3.64 18.48 10.38
CA PRO A 91 2.69 19.59 10.32
C PRO A 91 3.31 20.93 9.91
N ASP A 92 4.50 21.25 10.40
CA ASP A 92 5.17 22.51 10.08
C ASP A 92 5.62 22.53 8.62
N LEU A 93 6.02 21.38 8.09
CA LEU A 93 6.39 21.23 6.69
C LEU A 93 5.17 21.31 5.76
N ALA A 94 4.04 20.70 6.15
CA ALA A 94 2.78 20.82 5.43
C ALA A 94 2.27 22.28 5.39
N HIS A 95 2.44 23.03 6.49
CA HIS A 95 2.13 24.46 6.53
C HIS A 95 3.00 25.26 5.55
N GLN A 96 4.32 25.07 5.59
CA GLN A 96 5.25 25.75 4.68
C GLN A 96 4.95 25.46 3.22
N ALA A 97 4.57 24.22 2.89
CA ALA A 97 4.23 23.82 1.53
C ALA A 97 2.98 24.51 1.00
N VAL A 98 1.91 24.55 1.80
CA VAL A 98 0.65 25.20 1.41
C VAL A 98 0.81 26.72 1.32
N ASP A 99 1.67 27.32 2.14
CA ASP A 99 1.97 28.76 2.07
C ASP A 99 2.86 29.12 0.87
N ALA A 100 3.58 28.16 0.30
CA ALA A 100 4.51 28.37 -0.80
C ALA A 100 3.88 28.17 -2.20
N ILE A 101 2.65 27.67 -2.29
CA ILE A 101 1.94 27.44 -3.55
C ILE A 101 0.87 28.51 -3.81
N ASP A 102 0.60 28.79 -5.08
CA ASP A 102 -0.41 29.79 -5.47
C ASP A 102 -1.85 29.30 -5.23
N ASP A 103 -2.14 28.03 -5.51
CA ASP A 103 -3.45 27.41 -5.28
C ASP A 103 -3.39 26.53 -4.03
N LYS A 104 -3.87 27.05 -2.89
CA LYS A 104 -3.83 26.36 -1.60
C LYS A 104 -4.72 25.12 -1.54
N SER A 105 -5.62 24.93 -2.50
CA SER A 105 -6.44 23.71 -2.62
C SER A 105 -5.70 22.59 -3.37
N ASP A 106 -4.61 22.91 -4.08
CA ASP A 106 -3.82 21.93 -4.84
C ASP A 106 -2.84 21.17 -3.95
N VAL A 107 -3.36 20.08 -3.38
CA VAL A 107 -2.58 19.10 -2.61
C VAL A 107 -1.39 18.56 -3.40
N THR A 108 -1.53 18.38 -4.72
CA THR A 108 -0.46 17.81 -5.55
C THR A 108 0.70 18.80 -5.69
N ALA A 109 0.40 20.08 -5.86
CA ALA A 109 1.41 21.13 -5.86
C ALA A 109 2.12 21.22 -4.51
N ALA A 110 1.38 21.20 -3.40
CA ALA A 110 1.97 21.21 -2.05
C ALA A 110 2.86 19.99 -1.81
N TYR A 111 2.39 18.81 -2.20
CA TYR A 111 3.12 17.55 -2.13
C TYR A 111 4.46 17.61 -2.88
N ASN A 112 4.43 18.07 -4.14
CA ASN A 112 5.63 18.17 -4.96
C ASN A 112 6.61 19.20 -4.40
N TRP A 113 6.11 20.31 -3.88
CA TRP A 113 6.94 21.30 -3.19
C TRP A 113 7.68 20.68 -2.00
N ILE A 114 7.01 19.85 -1.20
CA ILE A 114 7.66 19.15 -0.07
C ILE A 114 8.79 18.24 -0.58
N LEU A 115 8.56 17.47 -1.64
CA LEU A 115 9.58 16.58 -2.20
C LEU A 115 10.79 17.32 -2.76
N ASP A 116 10.57 18.49 -3.37
CA ASP A 116 11.64 19.29 -3.98
C ASP A 116 12.45 20.09 -2.93
N ASN A 117 11.80 20.51 -1.84
CA ASN A 117 12.38 21.43 -0.85
C ASN A 117 12.82 20.76 0.45
N SER A 118 12.39 19.53 0.71
CA SER A 118 12.79 18.78 1.89
C SER A 118 13.50 17.48 1.50
N ASN A 119 14.50 17.07 2.28
CA ASN A 119 15.15 15.77 2.10
C ASN A 119 14.25 14.61 2.57
N THR A 120 12.92 14.77 2.59
CA THR A 120 11.99 13.70 2.96
C THR A 120 11.97 12.66 1.86
N MET A 121 11.97 11.40 2.26
CA MET A 121 11.82 10.29 1.33
C MET A 121 10.36 10.23 0.88
N ASP A 122 10.11 10.12 -0.42
CA ASP A 122 8.78 9.89 -0.98
C ASP A 122 8.22 8.56 -0.41
N THR A 123 7.30 8.68 0.55
CA THR A 123 6.60 7.54 1.15
C THR A 123 5.39 7.09 0.32
N GLY A 124 5.10 7.78 -0.79
CA GLY A 124 3.89 7.63 -1.55
C GLY A 124 2.69 8.27 -0.86
N GLY A 125 1.71 8.69 -1.67
CA GLY A 125 0.45 9.20 -1.16
C GLY A 125 -0.52 8.12 -0.65
N PRO A 126 -1.64 8.54 -0.05
CA PRO A 126 -2.69 7.63 0.40
C PRO A 126 -3.17 6.76 -0.75
N VAL A 127 -2.96 5.46 -0.62
CA VAL A 127 -3.46 4.48 -1.57
C VAL A 127 -4.94 4.25 -1.25
N VAL A 128 -5.84 4.91 -2.00
CA VAL A 128 -7.28 4.66 -1.90
C VAL A 128 -7.63 3.36 -2.65
N PRO A 129 -8.01 2.28 -1.93
CA PRO A 129 -8.37 1.03 -2.57
C PRO A 129 -9.72 1.17 -3.30
N LYS A 130 -9.88 0.40 -4.36
CA LYS A 130 -11.16 0.31 -5.09
C LYS A 130 -12.08 -0.68 -4.38
N MET A 131 -13.28 -0.22 -4.05
CA MET A 131 -14.29 -1.07 -3.39
C MET A 131 -15.03 -1.98 -4.38
N ASP A 132 -15.29 -1.45 -5.58
CA ASP A 132 -16.06 -2.12 -6.63
C ASP A 132 -15.16 -2.51 -7.80
N CYS A 133 -14.65 -3.75 -7.80
CA CYS A 133 -13.86 -4.28 -8.91
C CYS A 133 -14.67 -5.34 -9.68
N PRO A 134 -15.00 -5.12 -10.97
CA PRO A 134 -15.76 -6.10 -11.77
C PRO A 134 -14.99 -7.41 -11.98
N HIS A 135 -13.67 -7.37 -11.81
CA HIS A 135 -12.82 -8.55 -11.98
C HIS A 135 -12.88 -9.53 -10.79
N ILE A 136 -13.55 -9.21 -9.69
CA ILE A 136 -13.75 -10.15 -8.58
C ILE A 136 -14.57 -11.36 -9.06
N SER A 137 -15.64 -11.14 -9.81
CA SER A 137 -16.49 -12.22 -10.33
C SER A 137 -15.87 -12.99 -11.49
N GLU A 138 -14.99 -12.35 -12.27
CA GLU A 138 -14.34 -12.99 -13.43
C GLU A 138 -13.03 -13.70 -13.07
N GLY A 139 -12.26 -13.10 -12.15
CA GLY A 139 -10.90 -13.50 -11.83
C GLY A 139 -10.77 -14.34 -10.58
N ILE A 140 -11.89 -14.59 -9.88
CA ILE A 140 -11.93 -15.50 -8.74
C ILE A 140 -12.97 -16.59 -9.02
N PRO A 141 -12.61 -17.87 -8.82
CA PRO A 141 -13.56 -18.97 -8.86
C PRO A 141 -14.54 -18.86 -7.69
N CYS A 142 -15.50 -19.78 -7.60
CA CYS A 142 -16.45 -19.80 -6.50
C CYS A 142 -15.73 -19.67 -5.14
N ILE A 143 -16.13 -18.68 -4.31
CA ILE A 143 -15.48 -18.37 -3.03
C ILE A 143 -15.35 -19.63 -2.14
N LYS A 144 -16.37 -20.50 -2.14
CA LYS A 144 -16.35 -21.75 -1.36
C LYS A 144 -15.27 -22.73 -1.84
N ASP A 145 -15.10 -22.84 -3.15
CA ASP A 145 -14.05 -23.66 -3.75
C ASP A 145 -12.66 -23.09 -3.44
N LEU A 146 -12.50 -21.77 -3.61
CA LEU A 146 -11.24 -21.10 -3.31
C LEU A 146 -10.82 -21.28 -1.84
N ILE A 147 -11.75 -21.07 -0.90
CA ILE A 147 -11.52 -21.31 0.53
C ILE A 147 -11.07 -22.76 0.79
N SER A 148 -11.72 -23.72 0.13
CA SER A 148 -11.38 -25.14 0.28
C SER A 148 -9.97 -25.43 -0.22
N ARG A 149 -9.60 -24.87 -1.37
CA ARG A 149 -8.25 -25.02 -1.93
C ARG A 149 -7.17 -24.31 -1.10
N ILE A 150 -7.46 -23.14 -0.53
CA ILE A 150 -6.52 -22.44 0.39
C ILE A 150 -6.25 -23.30 1.63
N LYS A 151 -7.30 -23.86 2.25
CA LYS A 151 -7.14 -24.77 3.40
C LYS A 151 -6.31 -26.00 3.07
N GLN A 152 -6.51 -26.59 1.90
CA GLN A 152 -5.76 -27.76 1.45
C GLN A 152 -4.29 -27.44 1.13
N LYS A 153 -4.03 -26.27 0.54
CA LYS A 153 -2.68 -25.85 0.15
C LYS A 153 -1.80 -25.54 1.37
N ASN A 154 -2.43 -25.09 2.45
CA ASN A 154 -1.79 -24.90 3.75
C ASN A 154 -0.55 -24.00 3.69
N ILE A 155 -0.75 -22.80 3.15
CA ILE A 155 0.30 -21.90 2.68
C ILE A 155 1.29 -21.50 3.78
N PHE A 156 0.80 -21.33 5.01
CA PHE A 156 1.55 -20.80 6.15
C PHE A 156 2.00 -21.88 7.15
N GLU A 157 1.60 -23.14 6.98
CA GLU A 157 1.85 -24.17 8.01
C GLU A 157 3.31 -24.66 8.01
N GLY A 158 3.87 -24.78 9.22
CA GLY A 158 5.15 -25.43 9.48
C GLY A 158 6.37 -24.52 9.34
N GLY A 159 6.21 -23.21 9.51
CA GLY A 159 7.31 -22.23 9.53
C GLY A 159 8.13 -22.18 8.24
N ARG A 160 7.62 -22.75 7.14
CA ARG A 160 8.33 -22.80 5.87
C ARG A 160 8.30 -21.44 5.19
N GLN A 161 9.47 -21.01 4.75
CA GLN A 161 9.63 -19.79 3.98
C GLN A 161 8.81 -19.86 2.68
N ILE A 162 7.89 -18.91 2.52
CA ILE A 162 7.03 -18.79 1.34
C ILE A 162 7.87 -18.29 0.17
N ARG A 163 7.92 -19.07 -0.91
CA ARG A 163 8.79 -18.79 -2.06
C ARG A 163 8.03 -18.73 -3.38
N CYS A 164 8.57 -17.94 -4.31
CA CYS A 164 8.11 -17.93 -5.69
C CYS A 164 8.32 -19.30 -6.34
N THR A 165 7.28 -19.85 -6.98
CA THR A 165 7.33 -21.19 -7.60
C THR A 165 7.68 -21.18 -9.10
N TYR A 166 8.15 -20.04 -9.64
CA TYR A 166 8.35 -19.87 -11.09
C TYR A 166 9.29 -20.92 -11.68
N PHE A 167 10.46 -21.10 -11.07
CA PHE A 167 11.47 -22.03 -11.56
C PHE A 167 11.09 -23.51 -11.36
N GLN A 168 10.30 -23.83 -10.34
CA GLN A 168 9.80 -25.19 -10.10
C GLN A 168 8.81 -25.66 -11.18
N ASP A 169 8.05 -24.72 -11.76
CA ASP A 169 7.10 -25.03 -12.83
C ASP A 169 7.82 -25.24 -14.18
N GLU A 170 8.96 -24.57 -14.38
CA GLU A 170 9.77 -24.72 -15.59
C GLU A 170 10.50 -26.07 -15.61
N GLU A 171 11.05 -26.52 -14.47
CA GLU A 171 11.70 -27.84 -14.34
C GLU A 171 10.73 -28.99 -14.68
N LYS A 172 9.48 -28.93 -14.22
CA LYS A 172 8.46 -29.95 -14.50
C LYS A 172 8.04 -30.05 -15.97
N LYS A 173 8.32 -29.03 -16.79
CA LYS A 173 8.06 -29.07 -18.23
C LYS A 173 9.16 -29.80 -19.01
N GLU A 174 10.36 -29.99 -18.43
CA GLU A 174 11.50 -30.60 -19.10
C GLU A 174 11.43 -32.15 -19.13
N ASP A 175 10.75 -32.79 -18.18
CA ASP A 175 10.71 -34.26 -18.03
C ASP A 175 9.91 -35.02 -19.10
N ASN A 176 9.31 -34.34 -20.08
CA ASN A 176 8.53 -34.98 -21.15
C ASN A 176 9.28 -35.13 -22.49
N THR A 177 10.59 -34.83 -22.57
CA THR A 177 11.36 -35.08 -23.80
C THR A 177 12.74 -35.69 -23.51
N THR A 178 12.91 -36.94 -23.91
CA THR A 178 14.09 -37.79 -23.75
C THR A 178 15.41 -37.15 -24.20
N SER A 179 16.41 -37.29 -23.32
CA SER A 179 17.86 -37.37 -23.56
C SER A 179 18.59 -36.18 -24.19
N GLY A 180 19.31 -35.47 -23.32
CA GLY A 180 20.76 -35.33 -23.46
C GLY A 180 21.25 -34.45 -24.61
N THR A 181 21.14 -33.13 -24.48
CA THR A 181 22.17 -32.18 -24.93
C THR A 181 21.96 -30.87 -24.18
N THR A 182 23.04 -30.26 -23.68
CA THR A 182 23.11 -28.96 -22.98
C THR A 182 21.92 -28.04 -23.25
N VAL A 183 21.05 -27.84 -22.25
CA VAL A 183 19.89 -26.96 -22.33
C VAL A 183 20.38 -25.54 -22.61
N ARG A 184 20.20 -25.08 -23.85
CA ARG A 184 20.18 -23.65 -24.13
C ARG A 184 18.91 -23.12 -23.50
N ARG A 185 19.03 -22.64 -22.25
CA ARG A 185 18.05 -21.81 -21.56
C ARG A 185 17.46 -20.84 -22.59
N LYS A 186 16.14 -20.83 -22.77
CA LYS A 186 15.51 -19.81 -23.62
C LYS A 186 16.00 -18.46 -23.11
N LYS A 187 16.72 -17.75 -23.98
CA LYS A 187 17.22 -16.40 -23.75
C LYS A 187 15.98 -15.47 -23.78
N GLY A 188 15.16 -15.56 -22.74
CA GLY A 188 14.00 -14.72 -22.49
C GLY A 188 14.48 -13.35 -22.01
N LYS A 189 13.89 -12.31 -22.58
CA LYS A 189 14.31 -10.91 -22.48
C LYS A 189 13.97 -10.31 -21.10
N SER A 190 14.72 -10.67 -20.07
CA SER A 190 14.67 -9.96 -18.80
C SER A 190 15.95 -10.26 -18.01
N LYS A 191 16.55 -9.24 -17.41
CA LYS A 191 17.61 -9.43 -16.42
C LYS A 191 16.95 -9.95 -15.14
N CYS A 192 16.54 -11.22 -15.15
CA CYS A 192 15.99 -11.88 -13.96
C CYS A 192 17.15 -12.18 -13.03
N ASN A 193 17.15 -11.60 -11.83
CA ASN A 193 18.13 -11.92 -10.81
C ASN A 193 17.78 -13.30 -10.23
N THR A 194 18.79 -14.14 -10.00
CA THR A 194 18.58 -15.48 -9.46
C THR A 194 19.64 -15.86 -8.45
N VAL A 195 19.27 -16.73 -7.52
CA VAL A 195 20.19 -17.37 -6.57
C VAL A 195 20.01 -18.89 -6.63
N LEU A 196 21.05 -19.62 -6.27
CA LEU A 196 20.99 -21.08 -6.12
C LEU A 196 20.70 -21.40 -4.65
N ASP A 197 19.66 -22.20 -4.42
CA ASP A 197 19.39 -22.75 -3.10
C ASP A 197 20.52 -23.74 -2.74
N PRO A 198 21.27 -23.52 -1.64
CA PRO A 198 22.38 -24.39 -1.26
C PRO A 198 21.93 -25.77 -0.77
N GLU A 199 20.69 -25.93 -0.30
CA GLU A 199 20.14 -27.19 0.18
C GLU A 199 19.54 -28.01 -0.96
N THR A 200 18.76 -27.37 -1.83
CA THR A 200 18.04 -28.07 -2.91
C THR A 200 18.78 -28.07 -4.25
N GLY A 201 19.74 -27.16 -4.43
CA GLY A 201 20.43 -26.95 -5.71
C GLY A 201 19.59 -26.24 -6.77
N ASN A 202 18.34 -25.89 -6.45
CA ASN A 202 17.39 -25.31 -7.39
C ASN A 202 17.57 -23.80 -7.55
N ILE A 203 17.18 -23.27 -8.71
CA ILE A 203 17.20 -21.84 -8.98
C ILE A 203 15.99 -21.17 -8.35
N MET A 204 16.20 -20.03 -7.70
CA MET A 204 15.14 -19.25 -7.08
C MET A 204 15.34 -17.74 -7.28
N CYS A 205 14.31 -16.95 -6.96
CA CYS A 205 14.43 -15.50 -6.90
C CYS A 205 15.33 -15.10 -5.71
N PRO A 206 16.12 -14.01 -5.82
CA PRO A 206 16.87 -13.47 -4.69
C PRO A 206 15.93 -13.05 -3.56
N ASP A 207 16.47 -12.97 -2.34
CA ASP A 207 15.79 -12.51 -1.12
C ASP A 207 14.51 -13.29 -0.83
N ASN A 208 14.69 -14.44 -0.17
CA ASN A 208 13.60 -15.38 0.13
C ASN A 208 12.52 -14.85 1.09
N GLU A 209 12.67 -13.62 1.57
CA GLU A 209 11.78 -12.92 2.50
C GLU A 209 11.44 -11.56 1.94
N GLY A 210 10.54 -11.52 0.96
CA GLY A 210 10.14 -10.22 0.43
C GLY A 210 9.21 -10.33 -0.74
N GLU A 211 7.96 -9.94 -0.52
CA GLU A 211 7.00 -9.61 -1.57
C GLU A 211 6.59 -10.78 -2.49
N ASN A 212 6.23 -11.92 -1.92
CA ASN A 212 5.53 -12.97 -2.66
C ASN A 212 4.01 -12.71 -2.69
N TRP A 213 3.42 -12.95 -3.86
CA TRP A 213 2.02 -12.74 -4.17
C TRP A 213 1.40 -14.05 -4.62
N MET A 214 0.18 -14.33 -4.16
CA MET A 214 -0.57 -15.51 -4.54
C MET A 214 -1.74 -15.13 -5.46
N CYS A 215 -1.83 -15.76 -6.62
CA CYS A 215 -2.97 -15.60 -7.51
C CYS A 215 -4.26 -16.13 -6.86
N LEU A 216 -5.32 -15.32 -6.81
CA LEU A 216 -6.61 -15.74 -6.25
C LEU A 216 -7.42 -16.66 -7.17
N ASN A 217 -6.99 -16.85 -8.43
CA ASN A 217 -7.60 -17.82 -9.33
C ASN A 217 -7.05 -19.24 -9.13
N CYS A 218 -5.73 -19.39 -9.23
CA CYS A 218 -5.04 -20.69 -9.27
C CYS A 218 -4.14 -20.98 -8.07
N LEU A 219 -4.00 -20.05 -7.12
CA LEU A 219 -3.14 -20.16 -5.94
C LEU A 219 -1.63 -20.26 -6.24
N VAL A 220 -1.18 -20.03 -7.47
CA VAL A 220 0.26 -19.97 -7.79
C VAL A 220 0.89 -18.79 -7.07
N ILE A 221 2.10 -19.01 -6.52
CA ILE A 221 2.84 -17.99 -5.75
C ILE A 221 3.99 -17.47 -6.62
N ARG A 222 4.02 -16.16 -6.82
CA ARG A 222 5.04 -15.47 -7.61
C ARG A 222 5.58 -14.24 -6.88
N CYS A 223 6.84 -13.89 -7.13
CA CYS A 223 7.41 -12.66 -6.60
C CYS A 223 6.75 -11.42 -7.22
N SER A 224 6.83 -10.30 -6.51
CA SER A 224 6.34 -8.99 -6.95
C SER A 224 7.03 -8.48 -8.22
N ARG A 225 6.52 -7.35 -8.72
CA ARG A 225 7.15 -6.54 -9.79
C ARG A 225 8.49 -5.93 -9.40
N TYR A 226 8.77 -5.75 -8.11
CA TYR A 226 10.00 -5.15 -7.61
C TYR A 226 11.13 -6.17 -7.43
N VAL A 227 10.81 -7.46 -7.37
CA VAL A 227 11.80 -8.55 -7.36
C VAL A 227 12.16 -8.97 -8.80
N ASN A 228 11.35 -9.83 -9.43
CA ASN A 228 11.57 -10.31 -10.80
C ASN A 228 10.33 -10.18 -11.70
N GLY A 229 9.20 -9.70 -11.18
CA GLY A 229 7.98 -9.51 -11.95
C GLY A 229 7.27 -10.79 -12.38
N HIS A 230 7.57 -11.95 -11.78
CA HIS A 230 6.88 -13.18 -12.14
C HIS A 230 5.38 -13.16 -11.83
N GLY A 231 4.91 -12.34 -10.88
CA GLY A 231 3.47 -12.14 -10.63
C GLY A 231 2.78 -11.41 -11.79
N LEU A 232 3.45 -10.42 -12.36
CA LEU A 232 2.98 -9.70 -13.55
C LEU A 232 2.99 -10.61 -14.78
N SER A 233 4.11 -11.32 -15.03
CA SER A 233 4.18 -12.28 -16.15
C SER A 233 3.14 -13.38 -16.02
N HIS A 234 2.86 -13.86 -14.80
CA HIS A 234 1.78 -14.83 -14.57
C HIS A 234 0.41 -14.29 -15.02
N PHE A 235 0.09 -13.04 -14.69
CA PHE A 235 -1.14 -12.41 -15.16
C PHE A 235 -1.18 -12.26 -16.68
N GLU A 236 -0.09 -11.80 -17.30
CA GLU A 236 0.01 -11.61 -18.76
C GLU A 236 -0.12 -12.92 -19.54
N GLU A 237 0.42 -14.02 -19.00
CA GLU A 237 0.39 -15.34 -19.61
C GLU A 237 -0.94 -16.08 -19.39
N ASN A 238 -1.73 -15.71 -18.37
CA ASN A 238 -2.93 -16.45 -17.97
C ASN A 238 -4.15 -15.53 -17.95
N ASN A 239 -4.95 -15.58 -19.01
CA ASN A 239 -6.18 -14.80 -19.09
C ASN A 239 -7.12 -15.11 -17.90
N GLY A 240 -7.63 -14.06 -17.26
CA GLY A 240 -8.48 -14.15 -16.07
C GLY A 240 -7.73 -14.13 -14.73
N HIS A 241 -6.42 -14.36 -14.69
CA HIS A 241 -5.63 -14.40 -13.44
C HIS A 241 -5.20 -13.01 -12.97
N CYS A 242 -6.15 -12.10 -12.87
CA CYS A 242 -5.88 -10.67 -12.66
C CYS A 242 -5.87 -10.22 -11.20
N LEU A 243 -6.27 -11.08 -10.25
CA LEU A 243 -6.30 -10.76 -8.82
C LEU A 243 -5.24 -11.58 -8.08
N ALA A 244 -4.44 -10.90 -7.27
CA ALA A 244 -3.44 -11.51 -6.42
C ALA A 244 -3.46 -10.91 -5.02
N VAL A 245 -3.22 -11.73 -4.00
CA VAL A 245 -3.07 -11.32 -2.61
C VAL A 245 -1.59 -11.33 -2.24
N SER A 246 -1.14 -10.26 -1.59
CA SER A 246 0.20 -10.18 -1.01
C SER A 246 0.30 -11.10 0.19
N LEU A 247 1.35 -11.91 0.26
CA LEU A 247 1.59 -12.78 1.41
C LEU A 247 2.36 -12.03 2.52
N ALA A 248 2.78 -10.78 2.29
CA ALA A 248 3.43 -9.93 3.27
C ALA A 248 2.43 -9.20 4.18
N ASP A 249 1.35 -8.66 3.62
CA ASP A 249 0.39 -7.79 4.33
C ASP A 249 -1.08 -8.11 4.02
N LEU A 250 -1.36 -9.17 3.24
CA LEU A 250 -2.70 -9.60 2.84
C LEU A 250 -3.48 -8.56 2.00
N SER A 251 -2.81 -7.53 1.48
CA SER A 251 -3.40 -6.59 0.52
C SER A 251 -3.71 -7.29 -0.81
N VAL A 252 -4.79 -6.88 -1.49
CA VAL A 252 -5.21 -7.48 -2.76
C VAL A 252 -4.98 -6.49 -3.90
N TRP A 253 -4.28 -6.94 -4.94
CA TRP A 253 -4.01 -6.17 -6.15
C TRP A 253 -4.79 -6.72 -7.34
N CYS A 254 -5.38 -5.82 -8.13
CA CYS A 254 -5.95 -6.15 -9.43
C CYS A 254 -5.05 -5.60 -10.56
N TYR A 255 -4.42 -6.49 -11.33
CA TYR A 255 -3.56 -6.10 -12.45
C TYR A 255 -4.32 -5.38 -13.57
N LYS A 256 -5.60 -5.71 -13.81
CA LYS A 256 -6.41 -5.01 -14.83
C LYS A 256 -6.86 -3.61 -14.40
N CYS A 257 -7.08 -3.39 -13.10
CA CYS A 257 -7.48 -2.08 -12.58
C CYS A 257 -6.29 -1.21 -12.13
N GLU A 258 -5.09 -1.81 -12.10
CA GLU A 258 -3.87 -1.20 -11.57
C GLU A 258 -4.09 -0.54 -10.20
N ARG A 259 -4.80 -1.26 -9.32
CA ARG A 259 -5.20 -0.73 -8.02
C ARG A 259 -5.38 -1.82 -6.98
N TYR A 260 -5.16 -1.45 -5.73
CA TYR A 260 -5.56 -2.26 -4.58
C TYR A 260 -7.08 -2.36 -4.49
N ILE A 261 -7.56 -3.52 -4.05
CA ILE A 261 -8.98 -3.85 -3.95
C ILE A 261 -9.34 -4.11 -2.49
N LEU A 262 -10.43 -3.49 -2.04
CA LEU A 262 -11.00 -3.72 -0.72
C LEU A 262 -12.50 -4.02 -0.90
N SER A 263 -12.88 -5.30 -0.95
CA SER A 263 -14.27 -5.70 -1.21
C SER A 263 -14.79 -6.67 -0.18
N ASP A 264 -16.06 -6.53 0.18
CA ASP A 264 -16.75 -7.42 1.11
C ASP A 264 -16.74 -8.89 0.66
N SER A 265 -16.75 -9.12 -0.65
CA SER A 265 -16.66 -10.45 -1.25
C SER A 265 -15.33 -11.16 -0.93
N LEU A 266 -14.28 -10.41 -0.63
CA LEU A 266 -12.95 -10.95 -0.31
C LEU A 266 -12.76 -11.21 1.19
N LYS A 267 -13.60 -10.62 2.07
CA LYS A 267 -13.48 -10.76 3.53
C LYS A 267 -13.37 -12.22 4.01
N PRO A 268 -14.16 -13.19 3.51
CA PRO A 268 -14.03 -14.58 3.94
C PRO A 268 -12.67 -15.21 3.62
N ILE A 269 -12.07 -14.82 2.50
CA ILE A 269 -10.76 -15.31 2.04
C ILE A 269 -9.65 -14.65 2.88
N LEU A 270 -9.71 -13.33 3.05
CA LEU A 270 -8.70 -12.58 3.81
C LEU A 270 -8.69 -13.01 5.28
N LYS A 271 -9.86 -13.18 5.89
CA LYS A 271 -9.97 -13.71 7.26
C LYS A 271 -9.32 -15.09 7.38
N LEU A 272 -9.53 -15.99 6.43
CA LEU A 272 -8.88 -17.30 6.45
C LEU A 272 -7.35 -17.18 6.39
N LEU A 273 -6.83 -16.32 5.51
CA LEU A 273 -5.38 -16.12 5.36
C LEU A 273 -4.76 -15.46 6.60
N GLU A 274 -5.44 -14.48 7.19
CA GLU A 274 -5.06 -13.84 8.45
C GLU A 274 -4.98 -14.87 9.57
N GLU A 275 -6.01 -15.70 9.70
CA GLU A 275 -6.04 -16.79 10.66
C GLU A 275 -4.89 -17.78 10.43
N GLN A 276 -4.58 -18.17 9.19
CA GLN A 276 -3.46 -19.08 8.93
C GLN A 276 -2.09 -18.44 9.18
N LYS A 277 -1.96 -17.14 8.89
CA LYS A 277 -0.68 -16.43 8.98
C LYS A 277 -0.27 -16.10 10.41
N PHE A 278 -1.23 -15.76 11.28
CA PHE A 278 -0.93 -15.21 12.61
C PHE A 278 -1.31 -16.13 13.79
N LYS A 279 -1.98 -17.26 13.58
CA LYS A 279 -2.42 -18.13 14.69
C LYS A 279 -1.32 -18.98 15.33
N GLU A 280 -0.14 -19.13 14.73
CA GLU A 280 0.93 -20.00 15.29
C GLU A 280 1.67 -19.37 16.51
N ASP A 281 1.54 -18.06 16.77
CA ASP A 281 2.31 -17.39 17.84
C ASP A 281 1.71 -17.54 19.26
N THR A 282 0.46 -17.97 19.39
CA THR A 282 -0.24 -18.01 20.69
C THR A 282 -0.02 -19.30 21.49
N ASN A 283 0.39 -20.40 20.85
CA ASN A 283 0.58 -21.70 21.53
C ASN A 283 1.95 -21.89 22.20
N ASN A 284 2.92 -21.00 21.95
CA ASN A 284 4.29 -21.10 22.51
C ASN A 284 4.54 -20.20 23.73
N SER A 285 3.51 -19.52 24.26
CA SER A 285 3.62 -18.65 25.44
C SER A 285 2.99 -19.25 26.71
N GLN A 286 2.64 -20.55 26.72
CA GLN A 286 2.02 -21.23 27.87
C GLN A 286 2.69 -22.57 28.25
N SER A 287 3.91 -22.84 27.78
CA SER A 287 4.69 -24.04 28.16
C SER A 287 5.97 -23.69 28.91
#